data_AF-A0A2G9XEY4-F1
#
_entry.id   AF-A0A2G9XEY4-F1
#
_cell.length_a   1.000
_cell.length_b   1.000
_cell.length_c   1.000
_cell.angle_alpha   90.00
_cell.angle_beta   90.00
_cell.angle_gamma   90.00
#
_symmetry.space_group_name_H-M   'P 1'
#
loop_
_entity.id
_entity.type
_entity.pdbx_description
1 polymer ?
#
loop_
_entity_poly.entity_id
_entity_poly.type
_entity_poly.pdbx_seq_one_letter_code
_entity_poly.pdbx_strand_id
1 'polypeptide(L)' 'MKRCEVWWVNFDPSVGGEIKKKRPAVIISNDASNKFLNRV' A
#
# COMPACT_ATOMS: atom_id res chain seq x y z
N MET A 1 5.74 -7.01 -6.02
CA MET A 1 5.54 -6.33 -4.74
C MET A 1 6.38 -7.08 -3.71
N LYS A 2 7.62 -6.64 -3.51
CA LYS A 2 8.54 -7.26 -2.54
C LYS A 2 8.45 -6.55 -1.21
N ARG A 3 8.67 -7.29 -0.12
CA ARG A 3 8.82 -6.67 1.20
C ARG A 3 9.98 -5.65 1.19
N CYS A 4 9.79 -4.52 1.84
CA CYS A 4 10.69 -3.35 1.91
C CYS A 4 10.83 -2.52 0.61
N GLU A 5 10.06 -2.80 -0.43
CA GLU A 5 10.04 -1.99 -1.65
C GLU A 5 9.18 -0.72 -1.46
N VAL A 6 9.62 0.41 -2.01
CA VAL A 6 8.95 1.73 -1.88
C VAL A 6 8.11 2.01 -3.13
N TRP A 7 6.83 2.31 -2.94
CA TRP A 7 5.86 2.57 -4.01
C TRP A 7 5.12 3.87 -3.80
N TRP A 8 4.81 4.59 -4.89
CA TRP A 8 3.87 5.70 -4.84
C TRP A 8 2.44 5.20 -4.68
N VAL A 9 1.82 5.53 -3.56
CA VAL A 9 0.45 5.11 -3.24
C VAL A 9 -0.43 6.34 -3.13
N ASN A 10 -1.62 6.26 -3.73
CA ASN A 10 -2.68 7.22 -3.52
C ASN A 10 -3.54 6.76 -2.34
N PHE A 11 -3.63 7.60 -1.31
CA PHE A 11 -4.40 7.30 -0.11
C PHE A 11 -5.82 7.88 -0.15
N ASP A 12 -6.22 8.56 -1.23
CA ASP A 12 -7.59 9.03 -1.42
C ASP A 12 -8.50 7.96 -2.03
N PRO A 13 -9.77 7.83 -1.56
CA PRO A 13 -10.41 8.61 -0.49
C PRO A 13 -10.05 8.09 0.91
N SER A 14 -9.61 9.00 1.77
CA SER A 14 -9.31 8.75 3.19
C SER A 14 -10.37 9.43 4.07
N VAL A 15 -10.79 8.79 5.17
CA VAL A 15 -11.87 9.30 6.04
C VAL A 15 -11.28 10.01 7.27
N GLY A 16 -11.83 11.18 7.60
CA GLY A 16 -11.40 11.94 8.78
C GLY A 16 -9.96 12.48 8.69
N GLY A 17 -9.13 12.12 9.68
CA GLY A 17 -7.73 12.55 9.84
C GLY A 17 -6.70 11.63 9.16
N GLU A 18 -7.14 10.66 8.38
CA GLU A 18 -6.27 9.82 7.56
C GLU A 18 -5.51 10.64 6.50
N ILE A 19 -4.40 10.09 6.00
CA ILE A 19 -3.53 10.78 5.06
C ILE A 19 -4.21 10.86 3.68
N LYS A 20 -4.56 12.06 3.22
CA LYS A 20 -5.21 12.33 1.92
C LYS A 20 -4.24 12.79 0.81
N LYS A 21 -3.04 12.24 0.76
CA LYS A 21 -2.01 12.70 -0.20
C LYS A 21 -1.34 11.50 -0.86
N LYS A 22 -1.04 11.61 -2.16
CA LYS A 22 -0.15 10.68 -2.85
C LYS A 22 1.25 10.77 -2.25
N ARG A 23 1.80 9.66 -1.76
CA ARG A 23 3.16 9.62 -1.20
C ARG A 23 3.82 8.25 -1.32
N PRO A 24 5.16 8.19 -1.22
CA PRO A 24 5.86 6.92 -1.13
C PRO A 24 5.48 6.16 0.15
N ALA A 25 5.17 4.87 0.00
CA ALA A 25 4.85 3.94 1.06
C ALA A 25 5.67 2.65 0.89
N VAL A 26 5.94 1.96 2.00
CA VAL A 26 6.76 0.74 2.02
C VAL A 26 5.86 -0.48 2.16
N ILE A 27 6.15 -1.53 1.41
CA ILE A 27 5.46 -2.82 1.53
C ILE A 27 6.03 -3.59 2.72
N ILE A 28 5.21 -3.82 3.74
CA ILE A 28 5.59 -4.60 4.94
C ILE A 28 5.15 -6.06 4.82
N SER A 29 4.10 -6.32 4.03
CA SER A 29 3.52 -7.64 3.78
C SER A 29 4.53 -8.61 3.17
N ASN A 30 4.39 -9.90 3.50
CA ASN A 30 5.23 -10.95 2.93
C ASN A 30 4.92 -11.20 1.45
N ASP A 31 5.88 -11.76 0.73
CA ASP A 31 5.78 -11.95 -0.72
C ASP A 31 4.66 -12.94 -1.11
N ALA A 32 4.35 -13.91 -0.24
CA ALA A 32 3.24 -14.84 -0.43
C ALA A 32 1.89 -14.11 -0.40
N SER A 33 1.63 -13.27 0.60
CA SER A 33 0.40 -12.49 0.68
C SER A 33 0.29 -11.51 -0.49
N ASN A 34 1.39 -10.88 -0.89
CA ASN A 34 1.40 -9.99 -2.06
C ASN A 34 1.06 -10.70 -3.39
N LYS A 35 1.36 -12.01 -3.50
CA LYS A 35 1.16 -12.81 -4.71
C LYS A 35 -0.21 -13.50 -4.76
N PHE A 36 -0.73 -13.94 -3.62
CA PHE A 36 -1.90 -14.81 -3.55
C PHE A 36 -3.17 -14.13 -3.03
N LEU A 37 -3.10 -12.93 -2.43
CA LEU A 37 -4.32 -12.21 -2.06
C LEU A 37 -5.05 -11.72 -3.32
N ASN A 38 -6.28 -12.21 -3.47
CA ASN A 38 -7.22 -11.69 -4.44
C ASN A 38 -7.65 -10.29 -4.00
N ARG A 39 -7.44 -9.30 -4.87
CA ARG A 39 -7.83 -7.90 -4.67
C ARG A 39 -8.93 -7.60 -5.69
N VAL A 40 -10.14 -7.36 -5.18
CA VAL A 40 -11.35 -7.04 -5.95
C VAL A 40 -11.44 -5.53 -6.15
#